data_AF-A0AB74TV16-F1
#
_entry.id   AF-A0AB74TV16-F1
#
_cell.length_a   1.000
_cell.length_b   1.000
_cell.length_c   1.000
_cell.angle_alpha   90.00
_cell.angle_beta   90.00
_cell.angle_gamma   90.00
#
_symmetry.space_group_name_H-M   'P 1'
#
loop_
_entity.id
_entity.type
_entity.pdbx_description
1 polymer ?
#
loop_
_entity_poly.entity_id
_entity_poly.type
_entity_poly.pdbx_seq_one_letter_code
_entity_poly.pdbx_strand_id
1 'polypeptide(L)' 'MKSKKHSILLYVISGVLLVLTVMVGIVLWLIMNLEPQPSHVLKADPATGIEQVVE' A
#
# COMPACT_ATOMS: atom_id res chain seq x y z
N MET A 1 26.03 -36.77 -6.88
CA MET A 1 24.63 -36.32 -6.65
C MET A 1 24.66 -34.85 -6.20
N LYS A 2 24.46 -33.91 -7.13
CA LYS A 2 24.55 -32.47 -6.85
C LYS A 2 23.36 -32.05 -5.98
N SER A 3 23.62 -31.97 -4.68
CA SER A 3 22.81 -31.54 -3.54
C SER A 3 21.33 -31.16 -3.81
N LYS A 4 20.42 -32.13 -3.67
CA LYS A 4 18.95 -31.92 -3.61
C LYS A 4 18.51 -30.84 -2.61
N LYS A 5 19.31 -30.61 -1.55
CA LYS A 5 19.02 -29.64 -0.48
C LYS A 5 19.08 -28.18 -0.96
N HIS A 6 19.98 -27.86 -1.89
CA HIS A 6 20.08 -26.49 -2.42
C HIS A 6 18.90 -26.12 -3.32
N SER A 7 18.32 -27.10 -4.04
CA SER A 7 17.16 -26.85 -4.89
C SER A 7 15.94 -26.42 -4.06
N ILE A 8 15.68 -27.09 -2.94
CA ILE A 8 14.58 -26.74 -2.01
C ILE A 8 14.78 -25.36 -1.38
N LEU A 9 16.00 -25.01 -0.98
CA LEU A 9 16.28 -23.70 -0.41
C LEU A 9 15.97 -22.57 -1.41
N LEU A 10 16.33 -22.75 -2.68
CA LEU A 10 16.03 -21.78 -3.73
C LEU A 10 14.53 -21.64 -3.99
N TYR A 11 13.77 -22.74 -3.92
CA TYR A 11 12.31 -22.69 -4.00
C TYR A 11 11.69 -21.89 -2.86
N VAL A 12 12.18 -22.08 -1.63
CA VAL A 12 11.70 -21.33 -0.46
C VAL A 12 12.01 -19.84 -0.62
N ILE A 13 13.24 -19.49 -0.98
CA ILE A 13 13.65 -18.09 -1.20
C ILE A 13 12.81 -17.45 -2.32
N SER A 14 12.63 -18.15 -3.44
CA SER A 14 11.81 -17.67 -4.55
C SER A 14 10.34 -17.49 -4.15
N GLY A 15 9.80 -18.38 -3.32
CA GLY A 15 8.44 -18.25 -2.80
C GLY A 15 8.27 -17.02 -1.91
N VAL A 16 9.22 -16.77 -1.01
CA VAL A 16 9.21 -15.58 -0.15
C VAL A 16 9.29 -14.30 -0.98
N LEU A 17 10.19 -14.26 -1.98
CA LEU A 17 10.32 -13.13 -2.91
C LEU A 17 9.03 -12.85 -3.68
N LEU A 18 8.34 -13.90 -4.13
CA LEU A 18 7.08 -13.78 -4.86
C LEU A 18 5.98 -13.22 -3.96
N VAL A 19 5.86 -13.71 -2.73
CA VAL A 19 4.87 -13.19 -1.75
C VAL A 19 5.13 -11.72 -1.43
N LEU A 20 6.40 -11.34 -1.21
CA LEU A 20 6.77 -9.94 -0.97
C LEU A 20 6.39 -9.04 -2.14
N THR A 21 6.65 -9.48 -3.37
CA THR A 21 6.31 -8.72 -4.59
C THR A 21 4.80 -8.52 -4.72
N VAL A 22 4.01 -9.58 -4.45
CA VAL A 22 2.55 -9.50 -4.46
C VAL A 22 2.04 -8.53 -3.39
N MET A 23 2.57 -8.60 -2.17
CA MET A 23 2.18 -7.70 -1.07
C MET A 23 2.45 -6.23 -1.41
N VAL A 24 3.63 -5.93 -1.96
CA VAL A 24 3.96 -4.56 -2.41
C VAL A 24 3.01 -4.10 -3.52
N GLY A 25 2.71 -4.98 -4.48
CA GLY A 25 1.76 -4.67 -5.55
C GLY A 25 0.36 -4.36 -5.03
N ILE A 26 -0.13 -5.12 -4.06
CA ILE A 26 -1.44 -4.88 -3.41
C ILE A 26 -1.42 -3.55 -2.67
N VAL A 27 -0.36 -3.25 -1.91
CA VAL A 27 -0.25 -1.97 -1.19
C VAL A 27 -0.24 -0.78 -2.16
N LEU A 28 0.53 -0.87 -3.25
CA LEU A 28 0.55 0.18 -4.28
C LEU A 28 -0.81 0.33 -4.95
N TRP A 29 -1.46 -0.78 -5.29
CA TRP A 29 -2.80 -0.78 -5.85
C TRP A 29 -3.80 -0.14 -4.89
N LEU A 30 -3.74 -0.47 -3.60
CA LEU A 30 -4.53 0.17 -2.57
C LEU A 30 -4.25 1.66 -2.52
N ILE A 31 -3.00 2.13 -2.46
CA ILE A 31 -2.71 3.57 -2.44
C ILE A 31 -3.29 4.30 -3.66
N MET A 32 -3.24 3.70 -4.84
CA MET A 32 -3.79 4.30 -6.06
C MET A 32 -5.32 4.28 -6.12
N ASN A 33 -5.97 3.29 -5.49
CA ASN A 33 -7.42 3.12 -5.49
C ASN A 33 -8.11 3.54 -4.19
N LEU A 34 -7.34 3.84 -3.14
CA LEU A 34 -7.80 4.67 -2.04
C LEU A 34 -7.96 6.04 -2.66
N GLU A 35 -9.18 6.26 -3.16
CA GLU A 35 -9.72 7.59 -3.40
C GLU A 35 -9.25 8.43 -2.20
N PRO A 36 -8.45 9.49 -2.43
CA PRO A 36 -8.01 10.32 -1.33
C PRO A 36 -9.31 10.73 -0.67
N GLN A 37 -9.56 10.22 0.54
CA GLN A 37 -10.72 10.61 1.32
C GLN A 37 -10.77 12.12 1.18
N PRO A 38 -11.88 12.70 0.70
CA PRO A 38 -11.95 14.13 0.52
C PRO A 38 -11.64 14.67 1.90
N SER A 39 -10.40 15.09 2.07
CA SER A 39 -9.87 15.63 3.31
C SER A 39 -10.83 16.76 3.53
N HIS A 40 -11.76 16.58 4.49
CA HIS A 40 -12.90 17.45 4.69
C HIS A 40 -12.37 18.82 4.47
N VAL A 41 -12.74 19.42 3.34
CA VAL A 41 -12.04 20.57 2.84
C VAL A 41 -12.41 21.62 3.86
N LEU A 42 -11.53 21.79 4.86
CA LEU A 42 -11.35 23.02 5.58
C LEU A 42 -10.91 24.01 4.52
N LYS A 43 -11.87 24.39 3.67
CA LYS A 43 -11.96 25.73 3.13
C LYS A 43 -12.09 26.56 4.39
N ALA A 44 -10.95 26.90 4.98
CA ALA A 44 -10.85 28.08 5.79
C ALA A 44 -11.29 29.19 4.86
N ASP A 45 -12.55 29.58 4.98
CA ASP A 45 -13.04 30.80 4.37
C ASP A 45 -12.15 31.93 4.92
N PRO A 46 -11.28 32.53 4.09
CA PRO A 46 -10.35 33.55 4.58
C PRO A 46 -11.09 34.82 5.01
N ALA A 47 -12.41 34.90 4.79
CA ALA A 47 -13.23 36.04 5.16
C ALA A 47 -13.78 35.96 6.61
N THR A 48 -13.91 34.78 7.22
CA THR A 48 -14.61 34.66 8.52
C THR A 48 -13.93 33.81 9.59
N GLY A 49 -12.87 33.05 9.28
CA GLY A 49 -12.06 32.39 10.32
C GLY A 49 -12.81 31.35 11.16
N ILE A 50 -13.85 30.71 10.62
CA ILE A 50 -14.55 29.59 11.27
C ILE A 50 -14.46 28.35 10.37
N GLU A 51 -13.90 27.29 10.94
CA GLU A 51 -13.80 25.96 10.33
C GLU A 51 -15.19 25.34 10.17
N GLN A 52 -15.73 25.33 8.94
CA GLN A 52 -16.98 24.63 8.63
C GLN A 52 -16.72 23.12 8.53
N VAL A 53 -17.06 22.40 9.59
CA VAL A 53 -17.38 20.97 9.54
C VAL A 53 -18.71 20.83 8.81
N VAL A 54 -18.70 20.25 7.62
CA VAL A 54 -19.92 19.81 6.93
C VAL A 54 -20.02 18.30 7.16
N GLU A 55 -21.23 17.78 7.32
CA GLU A 55 -21.53 16.36 7.57
C GLU A 55 -21.66 15.56 6.26
#